data_AF-A0A1G6DTV7-F1
#
_entry.id   AF-A0A1G6DTV7-F1
#
_cell.length_a   1.000
_cell.length_b   1.000
_cell.length_c   1.000
_cell.angle_alpha   90.00
_cell.angle_beta   90.00
_cell.angle_gamma   90.00
#
_symmetry.space_group_name_H-M   'P 1'
#
loop_
_entity.id
_entity.type
_entity.pdbx_description
1 polymer ?
#
loop_
_entity_poly.entity_id
_entity_poly.type
_entity_poly.pdbx_seq_one_letter_code
_entity_poly.pdbx_strand_id
1 'polypeptide(L)'
;MKLSQLLKFDNIIVQCHNTPDADALASGMALTKYLKEKGKNVCFVYGGNFEITKSNLKLMISDLQIDVHYVGHQVQLAQLLGLREQEIPELLITIDSQYGEGNIRKFKAKEIAVIDHHQVSNPLPELSEVRSYLASCSTLVWEMLKEEGFSVADDLKLSTALYYGLLTDSNNFSEIHHPMDMDMRDELKYSSSIITKFKNSNISQEELRIAGIALLGSEYYQDNHYSIVKTDPCDPNILGIISDMLLEVEDVDCCLAFTIHEGGVKLSVRSCVKEVKADELAKFICQGVGNGGGHTVKAGGSIIRSLLEKQELEYNPSSIQQFFRERMKEYFLDNEIIEAADYTPDISEMAVYKSRQINIGYVKASDIMPVGSHFTIRALEGDTEINVSEDTMILVGVKGEIFISMESAFNDYYKACDCAYTYPGEYEPTIRNLKDGNSTSLLPYIKSCVFVGNGNIYAKELQRRTKLFTQCHPDDYSLGRPGDFIVVTGTDLSKIAIIDRDVFMKTYESVE
;
A
#
# COMPACT_ATOMS: atom_id res chain seq x y z
N MET A 1 -27.88 -0.88 -11.46
CA MET A 1 -28.25 -1.66 -12.66
C MET A 1 -28.75 -3.05 -12.25
N LYS A 2 -29.65 -3.68 -13.04
CA LYS A 2 -30.03 -5.11 -12.88
C LYS A 2 -29.43 -5.97 -14.01
N LEU A 3 -29.13 -7.25 -13.76
CA LEU A 3 -28.54 -8.12 -14.81
C LEU A 3 -29.48 -8.33 -16.00
N SER A 4 -30.79 -8.35 -15.77
CA SER A 4 -31.80 -8.43 -16.83
C SER A 4 -31.69 -7.30 -17.86
N GLN A 5 -31.14 -6.13 -17.50
CA GLN A 5 -30.90 -5.02 -18.43
C GLN A 5 -29.82 -5.34 -19.47
N LEU A 6 -28.92 -6.28 -19.17
CA LEU A 6 -27.84 -6.72 -20.05
C LEU A 6 -28.35 -7.71 -21.12
N LEU A 7 -29.53 -8.31 -20.93
CA LEU A 7 -30.09 -9.30 -21.84
C LEU A 7 -30.58 -8.71 -23.17
N LYS A 8 -30.52 -7.40 -23.35
CA LYS A 8 -30.79 -6.74 -24.64
C LYS A 8 -29.63 -6.89 -25.65
N PHE A 9 -28.46 -7.34 -25.19
CA PHE A 9 -27.27 -7.59 -26.01
C PHE A 9 -27.07 -9.08 -26.24
N ASP A 10 -26.46 -9.46 -27.36
CA ASP A 10 -26.22 -10.86 -27.72
C ASP A 10 -24.74 -11.24 -27.68
N ASN A 11 -23.86 -10.38 -28.21
CA ASN A 11 -22.42 -10.62 -28.28
C ASN A 11 -21.69 -9.86 -27.17
N ILE A 12 -21.43 -10.56 -26.05
CA ILE A 12 -21.00 -9.96 -24.79
C ILE A 12 -19.60 -10.44 -24.42
N ILE A 13 -18.72 -9.52 -24.05
CA ILE A 13 -17.46 -9.84 -23.37
C ILE A 13 -17.60 -9.50 -21.89
N VAL A 14 -17.26 -10.44 -21.03
CA VAL A 14 -16.99 -10.18 -19.60
C VAL A 14 -15.47 -10.06 -19.47
N GLN A 15 -14.97 -8.96 -18.92
CA GLN A 15 -13.55 -8.68 -18.79
C GLN A 15 -13.20 -8.34 -17.35
N CYS A 16 -12.22 -9.01 -16.76
CA CYS A 16 -11.63 -8.58 -15.49
C CYS A 16 -10.31 -7.79 -15.68
N HIS A 17 -9.73 -7.33 -14.57
CA HIS A 17 -8.47 -6.59 -14.56
C HIS A 17 -7.27 -7.41 -15.12
N ASN A 18 -6.17 -6.72 -15.41
CA ASN A 18 -5.02 -7.23 -16.12
C ASN A 18 -4.28 -8.37 -15.40
N THR A 19 -4.31 -8.36 -14.07
CA THR A 19 -3.67 -9.35 -13.21
C THR A 19 -4.72 -10.03 -12.33
N PRO A 20 -5.61 -10.87 -12.90
CA PRO A 20 -6.79 -11.38 -12.20
C PRO A 20 -6.42 -12.05 -10.88
N ASP A 21 -7.21 -11.79 -9.84
CA ASP A 21 -7.19 -12.57 -8.61
C ASP A 21 -8.38 -13.54 -8.55
N ALA A 22 -8.64 -14.10 -7.37
CA ALA A 22 -9.72 -15.05 -7.21
C ALA A 22 -11.11 -14.39 -7.24
N ASP A 23 -11.26 -13.13 -6.82
CA ASP A 23 -12.55 -12.44 -6.80
C ASP A 23 -13.00 -12.08 -8.21
N ALA A 24 -12.08 -11.53 -9.01
CA ALA A 24 -12.27 -11.30 -10.44
C ALA A 24 -12.66 -12.58 -11.21
N LEU A 25 -11.95 -13.69 -10.96
CA LEU A 25 -12.22 -14.96 -11.64
C LEU A 25 -13.58 -15.56 -11.23
N ALA A 26 -13.93 -15.47 -9.95
CA ALA A 26 -15.21 -15.95 -9.42
C ALA A 26 -16.38 -15.12 -9.96
N SER A 27 -16.28 -13.80 -9.87
CA SER A 27 -17.28 -12.85 -10.37
C SER A 27 -17.50 -13.00 -11.87
N GLY A 28 -16.42 -13.08 -12.65
CA GLY A 28 -16.47 -13.30 -14.09
C GLY A 28 -17.11 -14.63 -14.49
N MET A 29 -16.77 -15.71 -13.78
CA MET A 29 -17.39 -17.03 -13.96
C MET A 29 -18.90 -16.97 -13.70
N ALA A 30 -19.31 -16.32 -12.61
CA ALA A 30 -20.69 -16.22 -12.18
C ALA A 30 -21.56 -15.47 -13.20
N LEU A 31 -21.11 -14.29 -13.62
CA LEU A 31 -21.82 -13.50 -14.62
C LEU A 31 -21.89 -14.21 -15.97
N THR A 32 -20.78 -14.83 -16.40
CA THR A 32 -20.72 -15.56 -17.67
C THR A 32 -21.69 -16.73 -17.68
N LYS A 33 -21.80 -17.49 -16.58
CA LYS A 33 -22.77 -18.59 -16.47
C LYS A 33 -24.21 -18.10 -16.59
N TYR A 34 -24.57 -17.05 -15.86
CA TYR A 34 -25.92 -16.46 -15.95
C TYR A 34 -26.26 -16.03 -17.38
N LEU A 35 -25.38 -15.28 -18.03
CA LEU A 35 -25.63 -14.78 -19.38
C LEU A 35 -25.70 -15.93 -20.42
N LYS A 36 -24.84 -16.95 -20.30
CA LYS A 36 -24.90 -18.17 -21.13
C LYS A 36 -26.22 -18.93 -20.92
N GLU A 37 -26.70 -19.05 -19.69
CA GLU A 37 -27.99 -19.71 -19.38
C GLU A 37 -29.19 -18.94 -19.96
N LYS A 38 -29.08 -17.61 -20.06
CA LYS A 38 -30.07 -16.77 -20.77
C LYS A 38 -29.89 -16.78 -22.31
N GLY A 39 -29.04 -17.65 -22.84
CA GLY A 39 -28.88 -17.87 -24.28
C GLY A 39 -28.01 -16.83 -24.99
N LYS A 40 -27.17 -16.10 -24.27
CA LYS A 40 -26.27 -15.09 -24.86
C LYS A 40 -24.96 -15.70 -25.35
N ASN A 41 -24.33 -15.06 -26.33
CA ASN A 41 -22.99 -15.40 -26.81
C ASN A 41 -21.95 -14.63 -25.99
N VAL A 42 -21.32 -15.32 -25.03
CA VAL A 42 -20.52 -14.68 -23.98
C VAL A 42 -19.14 -15.33 -23.88
N CYS A 43 -18.10 -14.50 -23.85
CA CYS A 43 -16.73 -14.92 -23.54
C CYS A 43 -16.19 -14.16 -22.32
N PHE A 44 -15.50 -14.88 -21.43
CA PHE A 44 -14.82 -14.30 -20.28
C PHE A 44 -13.33 -14.13 -20.58
N VAL A 45 -12.78 -12.93 -20.38
CA VAL A 45 -11.41 -12.59 -20.79
C VAL A 45 -10.66 -11.74 -19.76
N TYR A 46 -9.34 -11.70 -19.89
CA TYR A 46 -8.47 -10.71 -19.25
C TYR A 46 -7.36 -10.30 -20.23
N GLY A 47 -6.79 -9.10 -20.04
CA GLY A 47 -5.94 -8.46 -21.06
C GLY A 47 -4.59 -7.95 -20.60
N GLY A 48 -4.00 -8.50 -19.53
CA GLY A 48 -2.72 -8.04 -18.98
C GLY A 48 -1.51 -8.24 -19.89
N ASN A 49 -0.34 -7.84 -19.39
CA ASN A 49 0.94 -8.10 -20.07
C ASN A 49 1.42 -9.54 -19.90
N PHE A 50 0.88 -10.25 -18.90
CA PHE A 50 1.30 -11.58 -18.51
C PHE A 50 0.08 -12.47 -18.31
N GLU A 51 0.24 -13.75 -18.63
CA GLU A 51 -0.75 -14.77 -18.29
C GLU A 51 -0.77 -15.05 -16.78
N ILE A 52 -1.88 -15.58 -16.29
CA ILE A 52 -2.00 -16.03 -14.88
C ILE A 52 -0.95 -17.10 -14.60
N THR A 53 0.04 -16.77 -13.78
CA THR A 53 1.12 -17.69 -13.38
C THR A 53 0.89 -18.33 -12.01
N LYS A 54 0.19 -17.63 -11.11
CA LYS A 54 0.01 -18.00 -9.70
C LYS A 54 -0.67 -19.37 -9.54
N SER A 55 -0.06 -20.24 -8.74
CA SER A 55 -0.43 -21.66 -8.63
C SER A 55 -1.87 -21.88 -8.14
N ASN A 56 -2.31 -21.15 -7.12
CA ASN A 56 -3.67 -21.26 -6.58
C ASN A 56 -4.73 -20.85 -7.62
N LEU A 57 -4.46 -19.82 -8.44
CA LEU A 57 -5.37 -19.36 -9.48
C LEU A 57 -5.43 -20.33 -10.66
N LYS A 58 -4.29 -20.93 -11.07
CA LYS A 58 -4.27 -22.01 -12.07
C LYS A 58 -5.09 -23.22 -11.61
N LEU A 59 -4.95 -23.58 -10.34
CA LEU A 59 -5.77 -24.65 -9.73
C LEU A 59 -7.24 -24.26 -9.69
N MET A 60 -7.58 -23.01 -9.33
CA MET A 60 -8.94 -22.50 -9.37
C MET A 60 -9.56 -22.62 -10.76
N ILE A 61 -8.85 -22.16 -11.80
CA ILE A 61 -9.30 -22.25 -13.20
C ILE A 61 -9.54 -23.71 -13.60
N SER A 62 -8.58 -24.59 -13.32
CA SER A 62 -8.65 -26.01 -13.70
C SER A 62 -9.73 -26.78 -12.92
N ASP A 63 -9.69 -26.73 -11.58
CA ASP A 63 -10.55 -27.55 -10.71
C ASP A 63 -12.02 -27.07 -10.75
N LEU A 64 -12.25 -25.74 -10.88
CA LEU A 64 -13.58 -25.15 -11.00
C LEU A 64 -14.07 -25.01 -12.45
N GLN A 65 -13.23 -25.35 -13.43
CA GLN A 65 -13.53 -25.26 -14.87
C GLN A 65 -13.95 -23.85 -15.29
N ILE A 66 -13.14 -22.86 -14.94
CA ILE A 66 -13.36 -21.47 -15.33
C ILE A 66 -12.91 -21.29 -16.78
N ASP A 67 -13.85 -20.99 -17.66
CA ASP A 67 -13.63 -20.76 -19.09
C ASP A 67 -13.20 -19.30 -19.35
N VAL A 68 -11.98 -18.97 -18.90
CA VAL A 68 -11.38 -17.63 -19.04
C VAL A 68 -10.28 -17.63 -20.10
N HIS A 69 -10.24 -16.61 -20.95
CA HIS A 69 -9.26 -16.48 -22.04
C HIS A 69 -8.31 -15.30 -21.83
N TYR A 70 -7.02 -15.54 -22.05
CA TYR A 70 -6.04 -14.46 -22.15
C TYR A 70 -6.14 -13.79 -23.52
N VAL A 71 -6.32 -12.48 -23.53
CA VAL A 71 -6.49 -11.70 -24.77
C VAL A 71 -5.45 -10.59 -24.86
N GLY A 72 -4.55 -10.76 -25.82
CA GLY A 72 -3.47 -9.84 -26.12
C GLY A 72 -3.83 -8.77 -27.16
N HIS A 73 -4.97 -8.83 -27.86
CA HIS A 73 -5.34 -7.88 -28.92
C HIS A 73 -6.85 -7.85 -29.15
N GLN A 74 -7.38 -6.69 -29.57
CA GLN A 74 -8.81 -6.49 -29.88
C GLN A 74 -9.38 -7.53 -30.85
N VAL A 75 -8.62 -7.91 -31.88
CA VAL A 75 -9.06 -8.84 -32.93
C VAL A 75 -9.43 -10.23 -32.39
N GLN A 76 -8.79 -10.64 -31.29
CA GLN A 76 -9.04 -11.94 -30.68
C GLN A 76 -10.44 -11.99 -30.02
N LEU A 77 -11.01 -10.85 -29.60
CA LEU A 77 -12.37 -10.82 -29.06
C LEU A 77 -13.41 -11.18 -30.12
N ALA A 78 -13.24 -10.69 -31.35
CA ALA A 78 -14.12 -11.04 -32.47
C ALA A 78 -14.03 -12.54 -32.78
N GLN A 79 -12.82 -13.11 -32.76
CA GLN A 79 -12.60 -14.54 -32.98
C GLN A 79 -13.26 -15.41 -31.91
N LEU A 80 -13.14 -15.05 -30.64
CA LEU A 80 -13.76 -15.77 -29.53
C LEU A 80 -15.30 -15.78 -29.62
N LEU A 81 -15.89 -14.68 -30.08
CA LEU A 81 -17.34 -14.56 -30.27
C LEU A 81 -17.83 -15.10 -31.63
N GLY A 82 -16.94 -15.55 -32.52
CA GLY A 82 -17.31 -15.98 -33.88
C GLY A 82 -17.78 -14.85 -34.81
N LEU A 83 -17.36 -13.61 -34.53
CA LEU A 83 -17.67 -12.42 -35.31
C LEU A 83 -16.66 -12.21 -36.46
N ARG A 84 -16.99 -11.33 -37.40
CA ARG A 84 -16.02 -10.91 -38.43
C ARG A 84 -14.91 -10.06 -37.80
N GLU A 85 -13.68 -10.13 -38.31
CA GLU A 85 -12.52 -9.45 -37.71
C GLU A 85 -12.69 -7.94 -37.50
N GLN A 86 -13.52 -7.27 -38.31
CA GLN A 86 -13.78 -5.83 -38.19
C GLN A 86 -14.97 -5.49 -37.26
N GLU A 87 -15.71 -6.49 -36.79
CA GLU A 87 -16.82 -6.29 -35.86
C GLU A 87 -16.30 -6.17 -34.43
N ILE A 88 -16.93 -5.27 -33.68
CA ILE A 88 -16.68 -5.11 -32.24
C ILE A 88 -17.84 -5.74 -31.45
N PRO A 89 -17.57 -6.27 -30.24
CA PRO A 89 -18.61 -6.77 -29.34
C PRO A 89 -19.71 -5.72 -29.12
N GLU A 90 -20.93 -6.19 -28.88
CA GLU A 90 -22.05 -5.31 -28.56
C GLU A 90 -21.92 -4.71 -27.18
N LEU A 91 -21.50 -5.53 -26.22
CA LEU A 91 -21.31 -5.13 -24.84
C LEU A 91 -19.96 -5.65 -24.33
N LEU A 92 -19.23 -4.78 -23.64
CA LEU A 92 -18.11 -5.14 -22.79
C LEU A 92 -18.49 -4.82 -21.34
N ILE A 93 -18.51 -5.84 -20.48
CA ILE A 93 -18.74 -5.70 -19.05
C ILE A 93 -17.39 -5.81 -18.37
N THR A 94 -16.93 -4.74 -17.73
CA THR A 94 -15.79 -4.84 -16.81
C THR A 94 -16.29 -5.35 -15.48
N ILE A 95 -15.62 -6.36 -14.94
CA ILE A 95 -15.97 -6.99 -13.67
C ILE A 95 -14.78 -6.90 -12.73
N ASP A 96 -15.06 -6.53 -11.48
CA ASP A 96 -14.03 -6.33 -10.46
C ASP A 96 -12.93 -5.32 -10.88
N SER A 97 -13.35 -4.34 -11.69
CA SER A 97 -12.52 -3.26 -12.23
C SER A 97 -13.39 -2.28 -13.01
N GLN A 98 -12.93 -1.03 -13.13
CA GLN A 98 -13.63 0.03 -13.87
C GLN A 98 -12.98 0.29 -15.23
N TYR A 99 -13.81 0.50 -16.24
CA TYR A 99 -13.33 0.72 -17.61
C TYR A 99 -12.45 1.98 -17.72
N GLY A 100 -11.21 1.79 -18.18
CA GLY A 100 -10.26 2.87 -18.42
C GLY A 100 -9.23 3.09 -17.31
N GLU A 101 -9.30 2.32 -16.21
CA GLU A 101 -8.27 2.32 -15.18
C GLU A 101 -6.94 1.73 -15.67
N GLY A 102 -5.84 2.09 -14.98
CA GLY A 102 -4.51 1.62 -15.34
C GLY A 102 -4.34 0.09 -15.25
N ASN A 103 -5.15 -0.57 -14.41
CA ASN A 103 -5.11 -2.02 -14.22
C ASN A 103 -6.06 -2.80 -15.15
N ILE A 104 -6.62 -2.17 -16.18
CA ILE A 104 -7.45 -2.87 -17.16
C ILE A 104 -7.04 -2.52 -18.58
N ARG A 105 -6.93 -3.55 -19.42
CA ARG A 105 -6.67 -3.33 -20.84
C ARG A 105 -7.90 -2.77 -21.52
N LYS A 106 -7.72 -1.67 -22.23
CA LYS A 106 -8.81 -1.03 -22.96
C LYS A 106 -9.15 -1.78 -24.25
N PHE A 107 -10.25 -2.53 -24.23
CA PHE A 107 -10.92 -3.05 -25.42
C PHE A 107 -12.09 -2.16 -25.84
N LYS A 108 -12.47 -2.23 -27.12
CA LYS A 108 -13.60 -1.51 -27.71
C LYS A 108 -14.82 -2.42 -27.80
N ALA A 109 -15.99 -1.88 -27.48
CA ALA A 109 -17.32 -2.44 -27.72
C ALA A 109 -18.31 -1.31 -28.02
N LYS A 110 -19.52 -1.64 -28.46
CA LYS A 110 -20.56 -0.62 -28.74
C LYS A 110 -21.10 0.01 -27.47
N GLU A 111 -21.23 -0.78 -26.41
CA GLU A 111 -21.64 -0.37 -25.08
C GLU A 111 -20.67 -0.88 -24.01
N ILE A 112 -20.53 -0.14 -22.92
CA ILE A 112 -19.71 -0.52 -21.76
C ILE A 112 -20.59 -0.61 -20.52
N ALA A 113 -20.43 -1.69 -19.75
CA ALA A 113 -21.00 -1.84 -18.43
C ALA A 113 -19.91 -2.11 -17.39
N VAL A 114 -20.18 -1.78 -16.13
CA VAL A 114 -19.25 -1.96 -15.00
C VAL A 114 -19.99 -2.66 -13.86
N ILE A 115 -19.38 -3.71 -13.30
CA ILE A 115 -19.82 -4.35 -12.05
C ILE A 115 -18.59 -4.44 -11.16
N ASP A 116 -18.57 -3.70 -10.05
CA ASP A 116 -17.36 -3.52 -9.26
C ASP A 116 -17.66 -3.23 -7.77
N HIS A 117 -16.68 -3.44 -6.90
CA HIS A 117 -16.76 -3.08 -5.48
C HIS A 117 -15.63 -2.12 -5.05
N HIS A 118 -14.73 -1.73 -5.96
CA HIS A 118 -13.71 -0.75 -5.63
C HIS A 118 -14.30 0.66 -5.50
N GLN A 119 -13.51 1.57 -4.96
CA GLN A 119 -13.88 2.98 -4.85
C GLN A 119 -14.00 3.62 -6.24
N VAL A 120 -15.03 4.43 -6.44
CA VAL A 120 -15.26 5.11 -7.72
C VAL A 120 -14.38 6.34 -7.82
N SER A 121 -13.40 6.30 -8.72
CA SER A 121 -12.44 7.39 -8.93
C SER A 121 -12.73 8.24 -10.17
N ASN A 122 -13.54 7.72 -11.09
CA ASN A 122 -13.85 8.34 -12.37
C ASN A 122 -15.36 8.26 -12.69
N PRO A 123 -15.88 9.11 -13.59
CA PRO A 123 -17.25 8.99 -14.07
C PRO A 123 -17.50 7.60 -14.69
N LEU A 124 -18.56 6.94 -14.23
CA LEU A 124 -18.92 5.60 -14.67
C LEU A 124 -19.88 5.63 -15.87
N PRO A 125 -19.85 4.61 -16.75
CA PRO A 125 -20.89 4.40 -17.76
C PRO A 125 -22.29 4.29 -17.17
N GLU A 126 -23.33 4.50 -17.98
CA GLU A 126 -24.73 4.41 -17.53
C GLU A 126 -25.08 3.01 -16.98
N LEU A 127 -24.54 1.96 -17.60
CA LEU A 127 -24.72 0.57 -17.19
C LEU A 127 -23.71 0.15 -16.12
N SER A 128 -23.67 0.87 -15.00
CA SER A 128 -22.77 0.56 -13.89
C SER A 128 -23.53 0.15 -12.63
N GLU A 129 -22.97 -0.82 -11.90
CA GLU A 129 -23.33 -1.17 -10.54
C GLU A 129 -22.05 -1.26 -9.73
N VAL A 130 -21.84 -0.30 -8.83
CA VAL A 130 -20.67 -0.28 -7.95
C VAL A 130 -21.11 -0.18 -6.49
N ARG A 131 -20.71 -1.15 -5.66
CA ARG A 131 -21.09 -1.22 -4.24
C ARG A 131 -19.86 -1.28 -3.35
N SER A 132 -19.21 -0.13 -3.16
CA SER A 132 -17.89 -0.05 -2.51
C SER A 132 -17.85 -0.33 -1.00
N TYR A 133 -19.00 -0.64 -0.41
CA TYR A 133 -19.12 -1.06 0.99
C TYR A 133 -19.08 -2.59 1.17
N LEU A 134 -19.09 -3.35 0.07
CA LEU A 134 -18.97 -4.82 0.10
C LEU A 134 -17.51 -5.24 0.10
N ALA A 135 -17.21 -6.32 0.80
CA ALA A 135 -15.85 -6.82 0.92
C ALA A 135 -15.31 -7.40 -0.40
N SER A 136 -16.17 -7.80 -1.35
CA SER A 136 -15.73 -8.30 -2.65
C SER A 136 -16.78 -8.12 -3.76
N CYS A 137 -16.34 -8.12 -5.02
CA CYS A 137 -17.21 -8.17 -6.20
C CYS A 137 -17.96 -9.51 -6.30
N SER A 138 -17.43 -10.62 -5.76
CA SER A 138 -18.17 -11.88 -5.67
C SER A 138 -19.47 -11.73 -4.87
N THR A 139 -19.47 -10.97 -3.76
CA THR A 139 -20.71 -10.67 -3.00
C THR A 139 -21.69 -9.87 -3.83
N LEU A 140 -21.21 -8.86 -4.55
CA LEU A 140 -22.05 -8.05 -5.42
C LEU A 140 -22.74 -8.92 -6.49
N VAL A 141 -21.96 -9.73 -7.21
CA VAL A 141 -22.50 -10.57 -8.29
C VAL A 141 -23.42 -11.64 -7.74
N TRP A 142 -23.09 -12.25 -6.59
CA TRP A 142 -23.97 -13.22 -5.93
C TRP A 142 -25.34 -12.61 -5.60
N GLU A 143 -25.38 -11.41 -5.04
CA GLU A 143 -26.66 -10.74 -4.74
C GLU A 143 -27.42 -10.40 -6.03
N MET A 144 -26.73 -9.88 -7.04
CA MET A 144 -27.37 -9.57 -8.33
C MET A 144 -27.97 -10.82 -9.01
N LEU A 145 -27.34 -11.99 -8.86
CA LEU A 145 -27.87 -13.27 -9.33
C LEU A 145 -29.10 -13.70 -8.53
N LYS A 146 -29.06 -13.51 -7.20
CA LYS A 146 -30.18 -13.81 -6.28
C LYS A 146 -31.40 -12.93 -6.60
N GLU A 147 -31.20 -11.65 -6.87
CA GLU A 147 -32.25 -10.71 -7.31
C GLU A 147 -32.94 -11.14 -8.63
N GLU A 148 -32.22 -11.88 -9.48
CA GLU A 148 -32.70 -12.42 -10.76
C GLU A 148 -33.26 -13.85 -10.66
N GLY A 149 -33.28 -14.42 -9.45
CA GLY A 149 -33.73 -15.79 -9.19
C GLY A 149 -32.80 -16.86 -9.76
N PHE A 150 -31.54 -16.54 -10.01
CA PHE A 150 -30.54 -17.50 -10.49
C PHE A 150 -29.93 -18.27 -9.30
N SER A 151 -30.09 -19.59 -9.31
CA SER A 151 -29.65 -20.44 -8.21
C SER A 151 -28.16 -20.75 -8.28
N VAL A 152 -27.37 -20.12 -7.41
CA VAL A 152 -25.95 -20.45 -7.23
C VAL A 152 -25.76 -21.79 -6.50
N ALA A 153 -26.70 -22.15 -5.62
CA ALA A 153 -26.61 -23.33 -4.76
C ALA A 153 -26.64 -24.67 -5.53
N ASP A 154 -27.17 -24.66 -6.75
CA ASP A 154 -27.27 -25.86 -7.60
C ASP A 154 -25.94 -26.17 -8.33
N ASP A 155 -24.99 -25.23 -8.32
CA ASP A 155 -23.67 -25.36 -8.94
C ASP A 155 -22.56 -25.24 -7.89
N LEU A 156 -22.12 -26.39 -7.38
CA LEU A 156 -21.07 -26.45 -6.36
C LEU A 156 -19.77 -25.77 -6.79
N LYS A 157 -19.43 -25.77 -8.10
CA LYS A 157 -18.19 -25.14 -8.59
C LYS A 157 -18.31 -23.62 -8.57
N LEU A 158 -19.44 -23.10 -9.05
CA LEU A 158 -19.74 -21.67 -9.00
C LEU A 158 -19.78 -21.18 -7.55
N SER A 159 -20.51 -21.88 -6.68
CA SER A 159 -20.60 -21.56 -5.26
C SER A 159 -19.22 -21.61 -4.57
N THR A 160 -18.38 -22.60 -4.90
CA THR A 160 -17.00 -22.67 -4.39
C THR A 160 -16.13 -21.52 -4.94
N ALA A 161 -16.29 -21.12 -6.20
CA ALA A 161 -15.56 -19.99 -6.77
C ALA A 161 -15.89 -18.69 -6.03
N LEU A 162 -17.18 -18.39 -5.92
CA LEU A 162 -17.70 -17.20 -5.23
C LEU A 162 -17.28 -17.16 -3.76
N TYR A 163 -17.33 -18.29 -3.05
CA TYR A 163 -16.83 -18.38 -1.68
C TYR A 163 -15.31 -18.12 -1.61
N TYR A 164 -14.53 -18.64 -2.56
CA TYR A 164 -13.09 -18.40 -2.59
C TYR A 164 -12.73 -16.94 -2.89
N GLY A 165 -13.47 -16.29 -3.80
CA GLY A 165 -13.33 -14.86 -4.11
C GLY A 165 -13.55 -13.99 -2.87
N LEU A 166 -14.69 -14.15 -2.19
CA LEU A 166 -14.96 -13.46 -0.94
C LEU A 166 -13.89 -13.73 0.13
N LEU A 167 -13.48 -14.99 0.30
CA LEU A 167 -12.45 -15.37 1.28
C LEU A 167 -11.12 -14.64 1.05
N THR A 168 -10.67 -14.54 -0.20
CA THR A 168 -9.37 -13.92 -0.51
C THR A 168 -9.40 -12.41 -0.38
N ASP A 169 -10.48 -11.79 -0.82
CA ASP A 169 -10.58 -10.33 -0.92
C ASP A 169 -10.90 -9.68 0.43
N SER A 170 -11.56 -10.42 1.32
CA SER A 170 -11.83 -10.01 2.71
C SER A 170 -10.73 -10.39 3.72
N ASN A 171 -9.51 -10.63 3.24
CA ASN A 171 -8.37 -11.03 4.07
C ASN A 171 -8.70 -12.20 5.02
N ASN A 172 -9.12 -13.34 4.45
CA ASN A 172 -9.60 -14.51 5.19
C ASN A 172 -10.78 -14.21 6.14
N PHE A 173 -11.73 -13.38 5.71
CA PHE A 173 -12.89 -12.94 6.49
C PHE A 173 -12.56 -12.06 7.70
N SER A 174 -11.36 -11.50 7.81
CA SER A 174 -11.07 -10.52 8.85
C SER A 174 -11.68 -9.15 8.54
N GLU A 175 -11.95 -8.88 7.26
CA GLU A 175 -12.43 -7.58 6.75
C GLU A 175 -13.87 -7.66 6.22
N ILE A 176 -14.66 -8.67 6.63
CA ILE A 176 -16.11 -8.68 6.37
C ILE A 176 -16.86 -7.85 7.41
N HIS A 177 -17.43 -6.73 6.96
CA HIS A 177 -18.18 -5.82 7.83
C HIS A 177 -19.65 -5.70 7.44
N HIS A 178 -19.97 -5.87 6.16
CA HIS A 178 -21.34 -5.72 5.68
C HIS A 178 -22.13 -7.03 5.86
N PRO A 179 -23.41 -6.98 6.29
CA PRO A 179 -24.23 -8.17 6.49
C PRO A 179 -24.32 -9.08 5.26
N MET A 180 -24.36 -8.51 4.05
CA MET A 180 -24.41 -9.30 2.81
C MET A 180 -23.19 -10.21 2.62
N ASP A 181 -21.99 -9.79 3.04
CA ASP A 181 -20.80 -10.63 2.96
C ASP A 181 -20.92 -11.82 3.94
N MET A 182 -21.50 -11.58 5.11
CA MET A 182 -21.77 -12.63 6.11
C MET A 182 -22.85 -13.60 5.63
N ASP A 183 -23.93 -13.07 5.04
CA ASP A 183 -25.02 -13.87 4.47
C ASP A 183 -24.49 -14.76 3.35
N MET A 184 -23.70 -14.22 2.43
CA MET A 184 -23.07 -15.01 1.36
C MET A 184 -22.15 -16.10 1.93
N ARG A 185 -21.29 -15.77 2.91
CA ARG A 185 -20.41 -16.73 3.59
C ARG A 185 -21.20 -17.89 4.18
N ASP A 186 -22.34 -17.60 4.80
CA ASP A 186 -23.14 -18.58 5.54
C ASP A 186 -24.11 -19.37 4.64
N GLU A 187 -24.59 -18.78 3.55
CA GLU A 187 -25.53 -19.41 2.61
C GLU A 187 -24.85 -20.30 1.54
N LEU A 188 -23.64 -19.95 1.10
CA LEU A 188 -22.98 -20.68 0.01
C LEU A 188 -22.54 -22.08 0.44
N LYS A 189 -22.93 -23.09 -0.35
CA LYS A 189 -22.42 -24.45 -0.21
C LYS A 189 -21.13 -24.60 -1.02
N TYR A 190 -20.01 -24.85 -0.37
CA TYR A 190 -18.71 -24.94 -1.04
C TYR A 190 -17.97 -26.23 -0.71
N SER A 191 -16.99 -26.56 -1.53
CA SER A 191 -16.07 -27.67 -1.26
C SER A 191 -14.94 -27.22 -0.34
N SER A 192 -15.01 -27.61 0.94
CA SER A 192 -13.98 -27.29 1.93
C SER A 192 -12.60 -27.84 1.57
N SER A 193 -12.53 -29.00 0.92
CA SER A 193 -11.27 -29.61 0.45
C SER A 193 -10.62 -28.79 -0.68
N ILE A 194 -11.43 -28.28 -1.62
CA ILE A 194 -10.93 -27.40 -2.69
C ILE A 194 -10.44 -26.07 -2.11
N ILE A 195 -11.21 -25.44 -1.22
CA ILE A 195 -10.79 -24.20 -0.54
C ILE A 195 -9.47 -24.42 0.21
N THR A 196 -9.38 -25.52 0.99
CA THR A 196 -8.16 -25.87 1.70
C THR A 196 -6.98 -26.05 0.75
N LYS A 197 -7.18 -26.74 -0.38
CA LYS A 197 -6.15 -26.91 -1.42
C LYS A 197 -5.68 -25.56 -1.96
N PHE A 198 -6.60 -24.66 -2.34
CA PHE A 198 -6.23 -23.37 -2.92
C PHE A 198 -5.48 -22.48 -1.92
N LYS A 199 -5.94 -22.40 -0.67
CA LYS A 199 -5.26 -21.64 0.40
C LYS A 199 -3.81 -22.06 0.61
N ASN A 200 -3.51 -23.35 0.43
CA ASN A 200 -2.19 -23.92 0.66
C ASN A 200 -1.33 -24.05 -0.61
N SER A 201 -1.82 -23.64 -1.78
CA SER A 201 -1.13 -23.81 -3.07
C SER A 201 -0.62 -22.48 -3.63
N ASN A 202 -0.02 -21.64 -2.78
CA ASN A 202 0.48 -20.32 -3.19
C ASN A 202 1.82 -20.35 -3.95
N ILE A 203 2.58 -21.45 -3.82
CA ILE A 203 3.95 -21.58 -4.33
C ILE A 203 4.00 -22.78 -5.29
N SER A 204 4.59 -22.60 -6.47
CA SER A 204 4.86 -23.68 -7.41
C SER A 204 6.08 -24.52 -7.00
N GLN A 205 6.24 -25.71 -7.58
CA GLN A 205 7.42 -26.55 -7.34
C GLN A 205 8.73 -25.86 -7.72
N GLU A 206 8.72 -25.06 -8.79
CA GLU A 206 9.90 -24.32 -9.23
C GLU A 206 10.22 -23.17 -8.26
N GLU A 207 9.21 -22.43 -7.80
CA GLU A 207 9.40 -21.36 -6.81
C GLU A 207 9.86 -21.93 -5.45
N LEU A 208 9.36 -23.09 -5.05
CA LEU A 208 9.83 -23.81 -3.86
C LEU A 208 11.30 -24.20 -4.00
N ARG A 209 11.71 -24.70 -5.18
CA ARG A 209 13.12 -25.01 -5.48
C ARG A 209 13.99 -23.75 -5.39
N ILE A 210 13.54 -22.63 -5.95
CA ILE A 210 14.24 -21.34 -5.89
C ILE A 210 14.39 -20.89 -4.44
N ALA A 211 13.31 -20.95 -3.64
CA ALA A 211 13.35 -20.59 -2.23
C ALA A 211 14.32 -21.48 -1.44
N GLY A 212 14.28 -22.80 -1.65
CA GLY A 212 15.20 -23.74 -0.99
C GLY A 212 16.67 -23.45 -1.30
N ILE A 213 17.00 -23.18 -2.56
CA ILE A 213 18.38 -22.82 -2.97
C ILE A 213 18.80 -21.47 -2.37
N ALA A 214 17.90 -20.49 -2.38
CA ALA A 214 18.15 -19.18 -1.80
C ALA A 214 18.48 -19.30 -0.31
N LEU A 215 17.66 -20.02 0.46
CA LEU A 215 17.87 -20.21 1.91
C LEU A 215 19.22 -20.86 2.23
N LEU A 216 19.64 -21.86 1.43
CA LEU A 216 20.97 -22.49 1.56
C LEU A 216 22.12 -21.52 1.27
N GLY A 217 21.90 -20.51 0.44
CA GLY A 217 22.87 -19.48 0.06
C GLY A 217 22.77 -18.19 0.86
N SER A 218 22.03 -18.17 1.98
CA SER A 218 21.90 -16.98 2.82
C SER A 218 23.21 -16.61 3.52
N GLU A 219 23.49 -15.31 3.58
CA GLU A 219 24.67 -14.75 4.24
C GLU A 219 24.25 -14.03 5.51
N TYR A 220 24.60 -14.60 6.66
CA TYR A 220 24.29 -14.02 7.97
C TYR A 220 25.44 -13.13 8.49
N TYR A 221 25.09 -11.96 9.01
CA TYR A 221 26.00 -10.96 9.54
C TYR A 221 25.75 -10.76 11.03
N GLN A 222 26.52 -11.51 11.84
CA GLN A 222 26.31 -11.64 13.29
C GLN A 222 26.37 -10.30 14.05
N ASP A 223 27.27 -9.39 13.68
CA ASP A 223 27.47 -8.14 14.44
C ASP A 223 26.24 -7.23 14.47
N ASN A 224 25.35 -7.35 13.46
CA ASN A 224 24.17 -6.50 13.30
C ASN A 224 22.90 -7.32 13.01
N HIS A 225 22.94 -8.63 13.27
CA HIS A 225 21.77 -9.52 13.21
C HIS A 225 20.95 -9.43 11.92
N TYR A 226 21.62 -9.34 10.75
CA TYR A 226 20.91 -9.32 9.46
C TYR A 226 21.36 -10.40 8.49
N SER A 227 20.47 -10.74 7.55
CA SER A 227 20.74 -11.71 6.49
C SER A 227 20.59 -11.12 5.10
N ILE A 228 21.48 -11.47 4.17
CA ILE A 228 21.38 -11.12 2.75
C ILE A 228 21.26 -12.41 1.95
N VAL A 229 20.29 -12.46 1.03
CA VAL A 229 20.11 -13.61 0.15
C VAL A 229 19.86 -13.20 -1.30
N LYS A 230 20.61 -13.83 -2.21
CA LYS A 230 20.36 -13.77 -3.64
C LYS A 230 19.53 -14.97 -4.06
N THR A 231 18.53 -14.75 -4.91
CA THR A 231 17.73 -15.82 -5.51
C THR A 231 18.01 -15.94 -7.01
N ASP A 232 17.65 -17.08 -7.58
CA ASP A 232 17.46 -17.19 -9.04
C ASP A 232 16.29 -16.26 -9.49
N PRO A 233 16.19 -15.92 -10.78
CA PRO A 233 15.07 -15.13 -11.32
C PRO A 233 13.71 -15.72 -10.92
N CYS A 234 12.91 -14.94 -10.19
CA CYS A 234 11.60 -15.35 -9.71
C CYS A 234 10.63 -14.16 -9.65
N ASP A 235 9.36 -14.46 -9.40
CA ASP A 235 8.37 -13.43 -9.09
C ASP A 235 8.73 -12.72 -7.76
N PRO A 236 8.59 -11.39 -7.65
CA PRO A 236 8.89 -10.65 -6.43
C PRO A 236 8.16 -11.15 -5.17
N ASN A 237 6.99 -11.80 -5.31
CA ASN A 237 6.29 -12.40 -4.17
C ASN A 237 7.11 -13.51 -3.50
N ILE A 238 7.95 -14.23 -4.25
CA ILE A 238 8.82 -15.28 -3.73
C ILE A 238 9.93 -14.68 -2.87
N LEU A 239 10.45 -13.49 -3.22
CA LEU A 239 11.37 -12.78 -2.34
C LEU A 239 10.73 -12.51 -0.97
N GLY A 240 9.44 -12.16 -0.96
CA GLY A 240 8.67 -11.95 0.25
C GLY A 240 8.58 -13.20 1.13
N ILE A 241 8.29 -14.36 0.53
CA ILE A 241 8.24 -15.65 1.23
C ILE A 241 9.61 -16.01 1.83
N ILE A 242 10.67 -15.88 1.04
CA ILE A 242 12.04 -16.15 1.50
C ILE A 242 12.40 -15.21 2.66
N SER A 243 12.05 -13.94 2.54
CA SER A 243 12.33 -12.95 3.59
C SER A 243 11.56 -13.24 4.88
N ASP A 244 10.28 -13.63 4.77
CA ASP A 244 9.45 -14.00 5.93
C ASP A 244 10.06 -15.24 6.64
N MET A 245 10.51 -16.26 5.90
CA MET A 245 11.20 -17.42 6.48
C MET A 245 12.54 -17.07 7.14
N LEU A 246 13.32 -16.14 6.56
CA LEU A 246 14.58 -15.69 7.16
C LEU A 246 14.35 -14.92 8.46
N LEU A 247 13.26 -14.15 8.56
CA LEU A 247 12.92 -13.37 9.75
C LEU A 247 12.40 -14.24 10.91
N GLU A 248 12.01 -15.49 10.65
CA GLU A 248 11.65 -16.47 11.69
C GLU A 248 12.88 -17.10 12.38
N VAL A 249 14.10 -16.80 11.92
CA VAL A 249 15.34 -17.27 12.53
C VAL A 249 15.67 -16.41 13.75
N GLU A 250 15.92 -17.04 14.90
CA GLU A 250 16.12 -16.40 16.22
C GLU A 250 17.05 -15.18 16.20
N ASP A 251 18.18 -15.26 15.48
CA ASP A 251 19.20 -14.21 15.46
C ASP A 251 19.08 -13.24 14.26
N VAL A 252 17.99 -13.28 13.49
CA VAL A 252 17.80 -12.43 12.30
C VAL A 252 16.74 -11.35 12.55
N ASP A 253 17.19 -10.15 12.85
CA ASP A 253 16.36 -8.96 13.10
C ASP A 253 15.88 -8.28 11.81
N CYS A 254 16.65 -8.45 10.73
CA CYS A 254 16.39 -7.85 9.44
C CYS A 254 16.93 -8.72 8.30
N CYS A 255 16.25 -8.75 7.15
CA CYS A 255 16.77 -9.44 5.98
C CYS A 255 16.52 -8.69 4.67
N LEU A 256 17.42 -8.94 3.72
CA LEU A 256 17.36 -8.46 2.34
C LEU A 256 17.39 -9.67 1.41
N ALA A 257 16.29 -9.92 0.71
CA ALA A 257 16.23 -10.88 -0.38
C ALA A 257 16.16 -10.15 -1.73
N PHE A 258 16.94 -10.59 -2.72
CA PHE A 258 16.93 -9.94 -4.03
C PHE A 258 17.11 -10.92 -5.19
N THR A 259 16.59 -10.54 -6.35
CA THR A 259 16.73 -11.26 -7.61
C THR A 259 17.13 -10.32 -8.74
N ILE A 260 17.97 -10.83 -9.65
CA ILE A 260 18.54 -10.07 -10.76
C ILE A 260 17.78 -10.44 -12.04
N HIS A 261 17.23 -9.44 -12.71
CA HIS A 261 16.62 -9.57 -14.03
C HIS A 261 17.42 -8.78 -15.08
N GLU A 262 17.06 -8.90 -16.36
CA GLU A 262 17.75 -8.23 -17.46
C GLU A 262 17.76 -6.69 -17.32
N GLY A 263 16.63 -6.12 -16.87
CA GLY A 263 16.44 -4.67 -16.76
C GLY A 263 16.80 -4.06 -15.40
N GLY A 264 17.14 -4.87 -14.40
CA GLY A 264 17.38 -4.39 -13.05
C GLY A 264 17.22 -5.45 -11.97
N VAL A 265 17.24 -5.01 -10.72
CA VAL A 265 17.15 -5.88 -9.54
C VAL A 265 15.84 -5.61 -8.82
N LYS A 266 15.17 -6.66 -8.37
CA LYS A 266 14.02 -6.58 -7.46
C LYS A 266 14.46 -7.05 -6.09
N LEU A 267 14.02 -6.35 -5.04
CA LEU A 267 14.36 -6.67 -3.66
C LEU A 267 13.16 -6.64 -2.73
N SER A 268 13.25 -7.42 -1.66
CA SER A 268 12.34 -7.49 -0.53
C SER A 268 13.16 -7.25 0.74
N VAL A 269 12.64 -6.41 1.63
CA VAL A 269 13.21 -6.13 2.94
C VAL A 269 12.20 -6.50 4.00
N ARG A 270 12.66 -7.15 5.06
CA ARG A 270 11.88 -7.40 6.27
C ARG A 270 12.66 -6.97 7.50
N SER A 271 11.96 -6.48 8.51
CA SER A 271 12.52 -6.30 9.83
C SER A 271 11.48 -6.55 10.91
N CYS A 272 11.92 -7.09 12.04
CA CYS A 272 11.11 -7.33 13.24
C CYS A 272 11.57 -6.49 14.44
N VAL A 273 12.53 -5.58 14.27
CA VAL A 273 13.06 -4.72 15.35
C VAL A 273 12.73 -3.26 15.12
N LYS A 274 12.54 -2.51 16.21
CA LYS A 274 12.12 -1.11 16.16
C LYS A 274 13.23 -0.19 15.62
N GLU A 275 14.48 -0.60 15.72
CA GLU A 275 15.67 0.12 15.26
C GLU A 275 15.79 0.12 13.74
N VAL A 276 15.07 -0.73 13.02
CA VAL A 276 15.19 -0.87 11.57
C VAL A 276 13.80 -0.86 10.91
N LYS A 277 13.39 0.28 10.38
CA LYS A 277 12.21 0.34 9.51
C LYS A 277 12.57 -0.21 8.12
N ALA A 278 11.83 -1.22 7.67
CA ALA A 278 12.05 -1.90 6.39
C ALA A 278 11.87 -0.95 5.19
N ASP A 279 10.88 -0.05 5.22
CA ASP A 279 10.65 0.92 4.15
C ASP A 279 11.79 1.93 4.04
N GLU A 280 12.32 2.38 5.18
CA GLU A 280 13.47 3.26 5.26
C GLU A 280 14.74 2.57 4.73
N LEU A 281 15.00 1.32 5.16
CA LEU A 281 16.12 0.54 4.67
C LEU A 281 16.02 0.30 3.16
N ALA A 282 14.84 -0.01 2.63
CA ALA A 282 14.62 -0.16 1.20
C ALA A 282 14.91 1.15 0.43
N LYS A 283 14.47 2.30 0.95
CA LYS A 283 14.79 3.63 0.39
C LYS A 283 16.30 3.88 0.40
N PHE A 284 16.98 3.56 1.51
CA PHE A 284 18.43 3.72 1.65
C PHE A 284 19.21 2.87 0.64
N ILE A 285 18.88 1.58 0.54
CA ILE A 285 19.52 0.64 -0.40
C ILE A 285 19.34 1.10 -1.85
N CYS A 286 18.15 1.56 -2.22
CA CYS A 286 17.83 1.99 -3.59
C CYS A 286 18.33 3.40 -3.94
N GLN A 287 18.83 4.18 -2.98
CA GLN A 287 19.15 5.58 -3.17
C GLN A 287 20.16 5.80 -4.32
N GLY A 288 19.76 6.59 -5.31
CA GLY A 288 20.57 6.95 -6.48
C GLY A 288 20.56 5.91 -7.61
N VAL A 289 19.97 4.73 -7.40
CA VAL A 289 19.96 3.63 -8.39
C VAL A 289 18.57 3.05 -8.64
N GLY A 290 17.54 3.49 -7.92
CA GLY A 290 16.20 2.96 -8.03
C GLY A 290 15.22 3.64 -7.07
N ASN A 291 14.16 2.91 -6.74
CA ASN A 291 13.18 3.34 -5.76
C ASN A 291 12.89 2.20 -4.77
N GLY A 292 12.69 2.56 -3.50
CA GLY A 292 12.37 1.63 -2.41
C GLY A 292 11.25 2.21 -1.56
N GLY A 293 10.49 1.34 -0.89
CA GLY A 293 9.38 1.73 -0.02
C GLY A 293 8.53 0.56 0.42
N GLY A 294 7.49 0.86 1.20
CA GLY A 294 6.60 -0.13 1.79
C GLY A 294 6.20 0.27 3.20
N HIS A 295 6.06 -0.71 4.07
CA HIS A 295 5.72 -0.54 5.48
C HIS A 295 6.94 -0.72 6.38
N THR A 296 6.80 -0.34 7.66
CA THR A 296 7.86 -0.42 8.68
C THR A 296 8.42 -1.82 8.87
N VAL A 297 7.61 -2.88 8.68
CA VAL A 297 8.02 -4.29 8.84
C VAL A 297 8.30 -4.96 7.50
N LYS A 298 7.58 -4.58 6.43
CA LYS A 298 7.66 -5.22 5.11
C LYS A 298 7.77 -4.19 4.01
N ALA A 299 8.88 -4.23 3.28
CA ALA A 299 9.14 -3.32 2.18
C ALA A 299 9.73 -4.04 0.96
N GLY A 300 9.80 -3.30 -0.14
CA GLY A 300 10.41 -3.77 -1.37
C GLY A 300 11.07 -2.63 -2.12
N GLY A 301 11.76 -2.99 -3.20
CA GLY A 301 12.44 -2.02 -4.03
C GLY A 301 12.75 -2.54 -5.41
N SER A 302 13.06 -1.60 -6.29
CA SER A 302 13.56 -1.91 -7.62
C SER A 302 14.72 -1.01 -7.99
N ILE A 303 15.83 -1.62 -8.37
CA ILE A 303 17.01 -0.97 -8.89
C ILE A 303 16.99 -1.06 -10.41
N ILE A 304 17.29 0.06 -11.08
CA ILE A 304 17.33 0.17 -12.53
C ILE A 304 18.77 -0.08 -12.99
N ARG A 305 18.96 -1.07 -13.86
CA ARG A 305 20.29 -1.45 -14.36
C ARG A 305 21.09 -0.27 -14.89
N SER A 306 20.49 0.59 -15.71
CA SER A 306 21.18 1.73 -16.32
C SER A 306 21.67 2.78 -15.30
N LEU A 307 21.08 2.82 -14.11
CA LEU A 307 21.56 3.69 -13.02
C LEU A 307 22.76 3.08 -12.29
N LEU A 308 22.79 1.75 -12.13
CA LEU A 308 23.99 1.05 -11.63
C LEU A 308 25.17 1.22 -12.58
N GLU A 309 24.94 1.01 -13.88
CA GLU A 309 25.99 1.14 -14.89
C GLU A 309 26.54 2.59 -14.99
N LYS A 310 25.68 3.60 -14.76
CA LYS A 310 26.12 5.01 -14.64
C LYS A 310 27.02 5.29 -13.45
N GLN A 311 26.96 4.44 -12.42
CA GLN A 311 27.86 4.48 -11.27
C GLN A 311 29.07 3.55 -11.49
N GLU A 312 29.34 3.15 -12.73
CA GLU A 312 30.45 2.29 -13.14
C GLU A 312 30.43 0.90 -12.49
N LEU A 313 29.26 0.46 -12.00
CA LEU A 313 29.09 -0.87 -11.43
C LEU A 313 28.85 -1.91 -12.53
N GLU A 314 29.66 -2.98 -12.54
CA GLU A 314 29.47 -4.10 -13.45
C GLU A 314 28.17 -4.85 -13.15
N TYR A 315 27.32 -5.03 -14.16
CA TYR A 315 26.04 -5.71 -14.01
C TYR A 315 26.17 -7.24 -14.03
N ASN A 316 26.75 -7.80 -12.96
CA ASN A 316 26.87 -9.25 -12.75
C ASN A 316 26.51 -9.63 -11.30
N PRO A 317 26.19 -10.92 -11.03
CA PRO A 317 25.74 -11.33 -9.70
C PRO A 317 26.70 -11.02 -8.55
N SER A 318 28.01 -11.14 -8.78
CA SER A 318 29.02 -10.91 -7.73
C SER A 318 29.13 -9.43 -7.37
N SER A 319 29.16 -8.55 -8.36
CA SER A 319 29.21 -7.10 -8.16
C SER A 319 27.92 -6.58 -7.50
N ILE A 320 26.76 -7.12 -7.87
CA ILE A 320 25.47 -6.76 -7.25
C ILE A 320 25.40 -7.28 -5.81
N GLN A 321 25.88 -8.50 -5.53
CA GLN A 321 25.99 -9.00 -4.15
C GLN A 321 26.87 -8.05 -3.31
N GLN A 322 28.05 -7.68 -3.83
CA GLN A 322 28.96 -6.79 -3.14
C GLN A 322 28.35 -5.40 -2.89
N PHE A 323 27.62 -4.84 -3.87
CA PHE A 323 26.86 -3.60 -3.70
C PHE A 323 25.89 -3.67 -2.52
N PHE A 324 25.11 -4.76 -2.41
CA PHE A 324 24.19 -4.90 -1.29
C PHE A 324 24.89 -5.10 0.04
N ARG A 325 26.02 -5.82 0.07
CA ARG A 325 26.85 -5.94 1.28
C ARG A 325 27.33 -4.58 1.77
N GLU A 326 27.79 -3.73 0.85
CA GLU A 326 28.26 -2.38 1.17
C GLU A 326 27.13 -1.49 1.66
N ARG A 327 25.97 -1.49 0.98
CA ARG A 327 24.80 -0.72 1.40
C ARG A 327 24.26 -1.14 2.76
N MET A 328 24.16 -2.44 3.02
CA MET A 328 23.74 -2.94 4.33
C MET A 328 24.74 -2.55 5.41
N LYS A 329 26.04 -2.74 5.15
CA LYS A 329 27.10 -2.36 6.09
C LYS A 329 27.07 -0.85 6.40
N GLU A 330 26.93 0.00 5.39
CA GLU A 330 26.83 1.45 5.55
C GLU A 330 25.62 1.84 6.40
N TYR A 331 24.45 1.24 6.13
CA TYR A 331 23.23 1.51 6.87
C TYR A 331 23.34 1.26 8.38
N PHE A 332 24.06 0.21 8.77
CA PHE A 332 24.25 -0.15 10.18
C PHE A 332 25.43 0.57 10.84
N LEU A 333 26.52 0.84 10.11
CA LEU A 333 27.71 1.52 10.68
C LEU A 333 27.57 3.04 10.76
N ASP A 334 26.92 3.66 9.78
CA ASP A 334 26.70 5.11 9.76
C ASP A 334 25.32 5.45 10.33
N ASN A 335 25.08 5.02 11.56
CA ASN A 335 23.84 5.31 12.26
C ASN A 335 24.05 5.44 13.77
N GLU A 336 23.64 6.57 14.33
CA GLU A 336 23.55 6.80 15.77
C GLU A 336 22.12 6.48 16.25
N ILE A 337 21.99 5.82 17.40
CA ILE A 337 20.69 5.55 18.02
C ILE A 337 20.68 6.25 19.38
N ILE A 338 19.69 7.11 19.58
CA ILE A 338 19.47 7.86 20.82
C ILE A 338 18.13 7.42 21.41
N GLU A 339 18.20 6.81 22.59
CA GLU A 339 17.05 6.52 23.44
C GLU A 339 16.87 7.69 24.42
N ALA A 340 15.88 8.56 24.19
CA ALA A 340 15.69 9.77 24.99
C ALA A 340 15.45 9.51 26.50
N ALA A 341 15.07 8.29 26.88
CA ALA A 341 14.93 7.89 28.27
C ALA A 341 16.29 7.80 29.01
N ASP A 342 17.35 7.38 28.30
CA ASP A 342 18.68 7.15 28.87
C ASP A 342 19.71 8.19 28.41
N TYR A 343 19.32 9.09 27.51
CA TYR A 343 20.19 10.11 26.95
C TYR A 343 20.20 11.39 27.80
N THR A 344 21.39 11.81 28.20
CA THR A 344 21.61 13.12 28.84
C THR A 344 22.29 14.06 27.84
N PRO A 345 21.61 15.11 27.35
CA PRO A 345 22.20 16.03 26.39
C PRO A 345 23.33 16.85 27.04
N ASP A 346 24.49 16.87 26.39
CA ASP A 346 25.55 17.82 26.75
C ASP A 346 25.26 19.19 26.13
N ILE A 347 24.51 20.00 26.88
CA ILE A 347 24.13 21.36 26.47
C ILE A 347 25.35 22.29 26.28
N SER A 348 26.54 21.93 26.80
CA SER A 348 27.74 22.77 26.63
C SER A 348 28.28 22.74 25.19
N GLU A 349 27.93 21.70 24.42
CA GLU A 349 28.25 21.57 23.01
C GLU A 349 27.14 22.10 22.09
N MET A 350 26.06 22.65 22.66
CA MET A 350 24.89 23.13 21.93
C MET A 350 24.82 24.65 21.93
N ALA A 351 24.41 25.23 20.80
CA ALA A 351 24.14 26.66 20.71
C ALA A 351 22.71 26.97 21.18
N VAL A 352 22.51 28.17 21.73
CA VAL A 352 21.21 28.63 22.24
C VAL A 352 20.43 29.32 21.12
N TYR A 353 19.18 28.92 20.93
CA TYR A 353 18.28 29.52 19.96
C TYR A 353 16.96 29.93 20.63
N LYS A 354 16.29 30.90 20.03
CA LYS A 354 14.93 31.31 20.38
C LYS A 354 13.98 31.08 19.20
N SER A 355 12.74 30.76 19.50
CA SER A 355 11.70 30.58 18.49
C SER A 355 11.44 31.88 17.74
N ARG A 356 11.41 31.81 16.42
CA ARG A 356 10.84 32.85 15.58
C ARG A 356 9.33 32.80 15.71
N GLN A 357 8.69 33.97 15.75
CA GLN A 357 7.24 34.04 15.65
C GLN A 357 6.84 33.76 14.20
N ILE A 358 6.41 32.53 13.95
CA ILE A 358 6.00 32.06 12.62
C ILE A 358 4.51 31.73 12.63
N ASN A 359 3.83 32.09 11.56
CA ASN A 359 2.44 31.70 11.36
C ASN A 359 2.40 30.28 10.83
N ILE A 360 1.64 29.42 11.50
CA ILE A 360 1.38 28.05 11.09
C ILE A 360 -0.14 27.78 11.13
N GLY A 361 -0.54 26.62 10.64
CA GLY A 361 -1.94 26.20 10.66
C GLY A 361 -2.25 25.31 11.84
N TYR A 362 -3.48 25.33 12.32
CA TYR A 362 -3.98 24.33 13.24
C TYR A 362 -5.47 24.05 13.03
N VAL A 363 -5.90 22.87 13.44
CA VAL A 363 -7.31 22.48 13.46
C VAL A 363 -7.55 21.54 14.63
N LYS A 364 -8.67 21.72 15.33
CA LYS A 364 -9.08 20.79 16.37
C LYS A 364 -9.72 19.59 15.68
N ALA A 365 -9.28 18.37 15.98
CA ALA A 365 -9.74 17.19 15.25
C ALA A 365 -11.27 16.99 15.39
N SER A 366 -11.85 17.40 16.52
CA SER A 366 -13.29 17.37 16.76
C SER A 366 -14.10 18.38 15.93
N ASP A 367 -13.46 19.40 15.35
CA ASP A 367 -14.09 20.32 14.38
C ASP A 367 -14.28 19.63 13.00
N ILE A 368 -13.52 18.57 12.74
CA ILE A 368 -13.55 17.82 11.46
C ILE A 368 -14.51 16.62 11.58
N MET A 369 -14.31 15.78 12.60
CA MET A 369 -15.06 14.54 12.80
C MET A 369 -15.44 14.36 14.28
N PRO A 370 -16.52 13.63 14.61
CA PRO A 370 -16.92 13.43 16.01
C PRO A 370 -15.85 12.70 16.85
N VAL A 371 -15.81 13.00 18.15
CA VAL A 371 -14.96 12.30 19.13
C VAL A 371 -15.23 10.80 19.11
N GLY A 372 -14.17 9.99 19.18
CA GLY A 372 -14.22 8.53 19.08
C GLY A 372 -14.20 7.98 17.65
N SER A 373 -14.17 8.86 16.63
CA SER A 373 -13.92 8.45 15.25
C SER A 373 -12.43 8.32 14.95
N HIS A 374 -12.12 7.66 13.84
CA HIS A 374 -10.78 7.58 13.26
C HIS A 374 -10.86 7.95 11.78
N PHE A 375 -9.86 8.68 11.30
CA PHE A 375 -9.74 9.06 9.88
C PHE A 375 -8.27 9.22 9.50
N THR A 376 -7.99 9.29 8.20
CA THR A 376 -6.63 9.45 7.69
C THR A 376 -6.46 10.83 7.08
N ILE A 377 -5.40 11.55 7.41
CA ILE A 377 -4.96 12.75 6.67
C ILE A 377 -3.91 12.33 5.68
N ARG A 378 -4.16 12.53 4.39
CA ARG A 378 -3.17 12.36 3.33
C ARG A 378 -2.46 13.69 3.11
N ALA A 379 -1.14 13.69 3.29
CA ALA A 379 -0.26 14.81 3.03
C ALA A 379 0.89 14.39 2.10
N LEU A 380 1.77 15.34 1.75
CA LEU A 380 2.91 15.07 0.87
C LEU A 380 3.89 14.07 1.51
N GLU A 381 4.02 14.11 2.83
CA GLU A 381 4.88 13.26 3.64
C GLU A 381 4.33 11.84 3.79
N GLY A 382 3.03 11.65 3.55
CA GLY A 382 2.34 10.37 3.65
C GLY A 382 0.95 10.47 4.29
N ASP A 383 0.37 9.31 4.53
CA ASP A 383 -0.91 9.14 5.22
C ASP A 383 -0.68 9.08 6.73
N THR A 384 -1.41 9.91 7.48
CA THR A 384 -1.37 9.97 8.95
C THR A 384 -2.73 9.56 9.51
N GLU A 385 -2.80 8.50 10.30
CA GLU A 385 -4.02 8.08 10.97
C GLU A 385 -4.28 8.90 12.24
N ILE A 386 -5.49 9.43 12.37
CA ILE A 386 -5.92 10.29 13.46
C ILE A 386 -7.02 9.59 14.26
N ASN A 387 -6.78 9.41 15.55
CA ASN A 387 -7.82 9.05 16.52
C ASN A 387 -8.35 10.33 17.18
N VAL A 388 -9.66 10.60 17.02
CA VAL A 388 -10.26 11.85 17.48
C VAL A 388 -10.61 11.76 18.96
N SER A 389 -9.89 12.52 19.78
CA SER A 389 -10.24 12.82 21.17
C SER A 389 -10.68 14.28 21.32
N GLU A 390 -11.23 14.65 22.47
CA GLU A 390 -11.61 16.06 22.75
C GLU A 390 -10.42 17.01 22.71
N ASP A 391 -9.21 16.51 22.95
CA ASP A 391 -7.99 17.32 23.07
C ASP A 391 -7.05 17.15 21.86
N THR A 392 -7.42 16.36 20.85
CA THR A 392 -6.57 16.11 19.68
C THR A 392 -6.50 17.35 18.80
N MET A 393 -5.29 17.89 18.64
CA MET A 393 -4.98 19.03 17.77
C MET A 393 -4.14 18.55 16.58
N ILE A 394 -4.49 19.03 15.39
CA ILE A 394 -3.70 18.81 14.18
C ILE A 394 -3.02 20.13 13.84
N LEU A 395 -1.70 20.10 13.68
CA LEU A 395 -0.88 21.25 13.32
C LEU A 395 -0.39 21.11 11.88
N VAL A 396 -0.32 22.23 11.17
CA VAL A 396 0.19 22.29 9.80
C VAL A 396 1.43 23.18 9.78
N GLY A 397 2.58 22.55 9.61
CA GLY A 397 3.91 23.16 9.71
C GLY A 397 4.27 24.11 8.56
N VAL A 398 5.54 24.50 8.52
CA VAL A 398 6.05 25.57 7.63
C VAL A 398 6.27 25.14 6.19
N LYS A 399 6.33 23.83 5.92
CA LYS A 399 6.37 23.22 4.59
C LYS A 399 5.02 22.57 4.22
N GLY A 400 4.03 22.60 5.13
CA GLY A 400 2.71 22.00 4.95
C GLY A 400 2.55 20.63 5.64
N GLU A 401 3.60 20.20 6.34
CA GLU A 401 3.66 18.94 7.04
C GLU A 401 2.64 18.86 8.19
N ILE A 402 2.07 17.68 8.40
CA ILE A 402 1.00 17.45 9.38
C ILE A 402 1.59 16.86 10.67
N PHE A 403 1.28 17.47 11.82
CA PHE A 403 1.64 16.94 13.14
C PHE A 403 0.41 16.77 14.02
N ILE A 404 0.47 15.81 14.93
CA ILE A 404 -0.55 15.60 15.95
C ILE A 404 -0.02 16.12 17.28
N SER A 405 -0.85 16.87 18.00
CA SER A 405 -0.56 17.37 19.33
C SER A 405 -1.79 17.24 20.23
N MET A 406 -1.60 17.49 21.52
CA MET A 406 -2.68 17.62 22.50
C MET A 406 -2.94 19.10 22.79
N GLU A 407 -4.17 19.46 23.15
CA GLU A 407 -4.55 20.85 23.43
C GLU A 407 -3.67 21.51 24.51
N SER A 408 -3.23 20.77 25.52
CA SER A 408 -2.27 21.26 26.53
C SER A 408 -0.94 21.68 25.91
N ALA A 409 -0.33 20.81 25.11
CA ALA A 409 0.92 21.11 24.40
C ALA A 409 0.71 22.22 23.36
N PHE A 410 -0.46 22.30 22.72
CA PHE A 410 -0.78 23.41 21.83
C PHE A 410 -0.70 24.75 22.58
N ASN A 411 -1.33 24.84 23.74
CA ASN A 411 -1.37 26.08 24.54
C ASN A 411 0.00 26.50 25.09
N ASP A 412 0.91 25.54 25.30
CA ASP A 412 2.27 25.82 25.77
C ASP A 412 3.16 26.46 24.69
N TYR A 413 2.97 26.10 23.41
CA TYR A 413 3.89 26.46 22.32
C TYR A 413 3.28 27.38 21.26
N TYR A 414 1.96 27.51 21.20
CA TYR A 414 1.23 28.20 20.14
C TYR A 414 0.21 29.18 20.69
N LYS A 415 -0.07 30.24 19.93
CA LYS A 415 -1.13 31.21 20.21
C LYS A 415 -2.03 31.36 18.99
N ALA A 416 -3.32 31.09 19.12
CA ALA A 416 -4.29 31.33 18.07
C ALA A 416 -4.26 32.80 17.62
N CYS A 417 -4.35 33.05 16.31
CA CYS A 417 -4.51 34.38 15.74
C CYS A 417 -5.75 34.42 14.85
N ASP A 418 -6.39 35.57 14.77
CA ASP A 418 -7.44 35.84 13.78
C ASP A 418 -6.81 36.31 12.46
N CYS A 419 -5.88 35.52 11.92
CA CYS A 419 -5.15 35.84 10.69
C CYS A 419 -5.43 34.84 9.57
N ALA A 420 -5.46 35.32 8.31
CA ALA A 420 -5.80 34.48 7.16
C ALA A 420 -4.71 33.42 6.97
N TYR A 421 -5.09 32.15 6.95
CA TYR A 421 -4.17 31.04 6.72
C TYR A 421 -3.90 30.90 5.23
N THR A 422 -2.63 30.75 4.85
CA THR A 422 -2.24 30.35 3.49
C THR A 422 -1.41 29.08 3.60
N TYR A 423 -1.86 28.02 2.94
CA TYR A 423 -1.16 26.75 2.97
C TYR A 423 0.20 26.86 2.25
N PRO A 424 1.31 26.45 2.88
CA PRO A 424 2.65 26.67 2.33
C PRO A 424 3.15 25.52 1.43
N GLY A 425 2.44 24.38 1.38
CA GLY A 425 2.88 23.19 0.65
C GLY A 425 2.37 23.10 -0.79
N GLU A 426 2.97 22.20 -1.58
CA GLU A 426 2.60 21.96 -2.99
C GLU A 426 1.39 21.03 -3.15
N TYR A 427 1.10 20.20 -2.14
CA TYR A 427 -0.02 19.28 -2.11
C TYR A 427 -0.95 19.63 -0.95
N GLU A 428 -2.21 19.98 -1.25
CA GLU A 428 -3.20 20.29 -0.22
C GLU A 428 -3.59 19.03 0.55
N PRO A 429 -3.47 19.02 1.90
CA PRO A 429 -3.76 17.84 2.69
C PRO A 429 -5.26 17.53 2.63
N THR A 430 -5.58 16.25 2.53
CA THR A 430 -6.97 15.77 2.42
C THR A 430 -7.31 14.83 3.56
N ILE A 431 -8.53 14.97 4.07
CA ILE A 431 -9.14 14.07 5.06
C ILE A 431 -9.82 12.95 4.30
N ARG A 432 -9.34 11.73 4.48
CA ARG A 432 -9.94 10.50 3.97
C ARG A 432 -10.75 9.84 5.07
N ASN A 433 -12.06 9.80 4.87
CA ASN A 433 -12.94 9.06 5.75
C ASN A 433 -12.88 7.57 5.39
N LEU A 434 -12.50 6.75 6.37
CA LEU A 434 -12.28 5.31 6.16
C LEU A 434 -13.59 4.53 5.94
N LYS A 435 -14.75 5.11 6.29
CA LYS A 435 -16.05 4.45 6.15
C LYS A 435 -16.66 4.58 4.76
N ASP A 436 -16.43 5.69 4.06
CA ASP A 436 -17.04 5.98 2.76
C ASP A 436 -16.01 6.25 1.65
N GLY A 437 -14.71 6.28 1.97
CA GLY A 437 -13.62 6.49 1.02
C GLY A 437 -13.51 7.93 0.51
N ASN A 438 -14.44 8.81 0.90
CA ASN A 438 -14.48 10.19 0.44
C ASN A 438 -13.27 10.96 0.96
N SER A 439 -12.65 11.73 0.07
CA SER A 439 -11.54 12.62 0.40
C SER A 439 -12.02 14.07 0.33
N THR A 440 -11.91 14.80 1.43
CA THR A 440 -12.26 16.23 1.52
C THR A 440 -11.01 17.04 1.84
N SER A 441 -10.93 18.29 1.37
CA SER A 441 -9.78 19.15 1.69
C SER A 441 -9.77 19.48 3.19
N LEU A 442 -8.59 19.45 3.80
CA LEU A 442 -8.38 19.90 5.19
C LEU A 442 -8.41 21.43 5.30
N LEU A 443 -8.07 22.15 4.22
CA LEU A 443 -7.90 23.61 4.23
C LEU A 443 -9.08 24.40 4.80
N PRO A 444 -10.36 24.08 4.52
CA PRO A 444 -11.49 24.84 5.05
C PRO A 444 -11.58 24.84 6.58
N TYR A 445 -10.95 23.86 7.24
CA TYR A 445 -10.97 23.72 8.70
C TYR A 445 -9.76 24.36 9.38
N ILE A 446 -8.71 24.71 8.62
CA ILE A 446 -7.46 25.22 9.18
C ILE A 446 -7.64 26.66 9.63
N LYS A 447 -7.34 26.90 10.90
CA LYS A 447 -7.20 28.21 11.53
C LYS A 447 -5.72 28.55 11.64
N SER A 448 -5.40 29.83 11.75
CA SER A 448 -4.00 30.26 11.90
C SER A 448 -3.62 30.38 13.38
N CYS A 449 -2.39 29.98 13.70
CA CYS A 449 -1.78 30.30 14.98
C CYS A 449 -0.32 30.72 14.78
N VAL A 450 0.24 31.34 15.81
CA VAL A 450 1.64 31.73 15.86
C VAL A 450 2.37 30.73 16.75
N PHE A 451 3.41 30.08 16.23
CA PHE A 451 4.37 29.37 17.06
C PHE A 451 5.17 30.41 17.85
N VAL A 452 5.05 30.39 19.16
CA VAL A 452 5.77 31.30 20.06
C VAL A 452 6.93 30.60 20.78
N GLY A 453 6.95 29.27 20.74
CA GLY A 453 7.90 28.47 21.52
C GLY A 453 7.61 28.52 23.02
N ASN A 454 8.31 27.67 23.77
CA ASN A 454 8.25 27.63 25.23
C ASN A 454 9.66 27.87 25.80
N GLY A 455 10.16 29.09 25.62
CA GLY A 455 11.51 29.48 26.05
C GLY A 455 12.60 29.22 25.00
N ASN A 456 13.85 29.32 25.44
CA ASN A 456 15.01 29.03 24.59
C ASN A 456 15.17 27.52 24.40
N ILE A 457 15.77 27.13 23.28
CA ILE A 457 16.18 25.76 23.00
C ILE A 457 17.71 25.69 22.89
N TYR A 458 18.25 24.51 23.15
CA TYR A 458 19.63 24.17 22.84
C TYR A 458 19.62 23.30 21.58
N ALA A 459 20.45 23.63 20.60
CA ALA A 459 20.50 22.86 19.35
C ALA A 459 21.93 22.58 18.90
N LYS A 460 22.11 21.40 18.30
CA LYS A 460 23.37 20.96 17.69
C LYS A 460 23.09 20.34 16.34
N GLU A 461 23.94 20.68 15.36
CA GLU A 461 23.86 20.11 14.02
C GLU A 461 24.35 18.65 14.04
N LEU A 462 23.52 17.75 13.54
CA LEU A 462 23.82 16.33 13.39
C LEU A 462 24.90 16.14 12.32
N GLN A 463 25.90 15.34 12.65
CA GLN A 463 27.02 15.03 11.75
C GLN A 463 26.85 13.68 11.04
N ARG A 464 25.92 12.85 11.52
CA ARG A 464 25.66 11.50 11.05
C ARG A 464 24.15 11.27 11.01
N ARG A 465 23.74 10.16 10.40
CA ARG A 465 22.34 9.73 10.46
C ARG A 465 22.03 9.31 11.90
N THR A 466 20.97 9.86 12.47
CA THR A 466 20.63 9.66 13.88
C THR A 466 19.16 9.27 14.01
N LYS A 467 18.89 8.20 14.76
CA LYS A 467 17.54 7.75 15.12
C LYS A 467 17.26 8.17 16.55
N LEU A 468 16.21 8.96 16.73
CA LEU A 468 15.77 9.39 18.05
C LEU A 468 14.47 8.69 18.42
N PHE A 469 14.55 7.82 19.42
CA PHE A 469 13.40 7.26 20.12
C PHE A 469 13.02 8.21 21.26
N THR A 470 11.76 8.63 21.26
CA THR A 470 11.28 9.58 22.28
C THR A 470 10.57 8.82 23.39
N GLN A 471 10.48 9.41 24.59
CA GLN A 471 9.75 8.77 25.70
C GLN A 471 8.26 8.53 25.37
N CYS A 472 7.66 9.38 24.52
CA CYS A 472 6.28 9.23 24.07
C CYS A 472 6.10 8.13 23.02
N HIS A 473 7.16 7.81 22.28
CA HIS A 473 7.17 6.83 21.20
C HIS A 473 8.41 5.94 21.33
N PRO A 474 8.42 4.99 22.28
CA PRO A 474 9.58 4.13 22.52
C PRO A 474 9.81 3.07 21.43
N ASP A 475 8.77 2.78 20.63
CA ASP A 475 8.78 1.78 19.54
C ASP A 475 8.84 2.41 18.16
N ASP A 476 8.97 3.74 18.10
CA ASP A 476 9.06 4.49 16.84
C ASP A 476 10.13 5.57 16.94
N TYR A 477 10.78 5.91 15.83
CA TYR A 477 11.86 6.89 15.83
C TYR A 477 11.70 7.96 14.75
N SER A 478 12.14 9.16 15.12
CA SER A 478 12.42 10.23 14.16
C SER A 478 13.81 10.04 13.58
N LEU A 479 13.93 10.21 12.26
CA LEU A 479 15.19 10.07 11.55
C LEU A 479 15.79 11.44 11.22
N GLY A 480 16.99 11.70 11.72
CA GLY A 480 17.81 12.84 11.34
C GLY A 480 18.91 12.46 10.36
N ARG A 481 19.22 13.38 9.45
CA ARG A 481 20.32 13.27 8.49
C ARG A 481 21.44 14.25 8.84
N PRO A 482 22.66 14.04 8.32
CA PRO A 482 23.71 15.03 8.44
C PRO A 482 23.22 16.41 7.97
N GLY A 483 23.39 17.42 8.82
CA GLY A 483 22.94 18.79 8.58
C GLY A 483 21.62 19.17 9.25
N ASP A 484 20.82 18.19 9.69
CA ASP A 484 19.64 18.41 10.54
C ASP A 484 20.06 18.76 11.97
N PHE A 485 19.11 19.14 12.82
CA PHE A 485 19.40 19.57 14.19
C PHE A 485 18.73 18.65 15.22
N ILE A 486 19.51 18.21 16.20
CA ILE A 486 18.96 17.72 17.46
C ILE A 486 18.71 18.92 18.37
N VAL A 487 17.52 19.01 18.93
CA VAL A 487 17.06 20.11 19.77
C VAL A 487 16.62 19.63 21.13
N VAL A 488 16.90 20.42 22.17
CA VAL A 488 16.53 20.17 23.55
C VAL A 488 15.82 21.40 24.09
N THR A 489 14.67 21.22 24.73
CA THR A 489 13.95 22.37 25.29
C THR A 489 14.62 22.88 26.56
N GLY A 490 14.81 24.20 26.68
CA GLY A 490 15.48 24.78 27.85
C GLY A 490 14.67 24.68 29.15
N THR A 491 13.35 24.50 29.05
CA THR A 491 12.45 24.30 30.20
C THR A 491 12.42 22.86 30.70
N ASP A 492 12.71 21.89 29.83
CA ASP A 492 12.68 20.46 30.13
C ASP A 492 13.71 19.73 29.26
N LEU A 493 14.84 19.37 29.87
CA LEU A 493 15.95 18.73 29.16
C LEU A 493 15.64 17.29 28.73
N SER A 494 14.54 16.70 29.19
CA SER A 494 14.09 15.38 28.73
C SER A 494 13.36 15.45 27.38
N LYS A 495 12.91 16.64 26.97
CA LYS A 495 12.24 16.86 25.69
C LYS A 495 13.26 17.13 24.60
N ILE A 496 13.50 16.07 23.82
CA ILE A 496 14.46 16.05 22.73
C ILE A 496 13.70 15.80 21.43
N ALA A 497 14.07 16.49 20.36
CA ALA A 497 13.54 16.25 19.02
C ALA A 497 14.64 16.39 17.96
N ILE A 498 14.39 15.82 16.79
CA ILE A 498 15.16 16.08 15.57
C ILE A 498 14.33 16.96 14.65
N ILE A 499 14.93 18.00 14.10
CA ILE A 499 14.28 18.94 13.19
C ILE A 499 15.11 19.05 11.90
N ASP A 500 14.45 18.88 10.76
CA ASP A 500 15.01 19.12 9.43
C ASP A 500 15.67 20.49 9.33
N ARG A 501 16.84 20.57 8.68
CA ARG A 501 17.63 21.81 8.59
C ARG A 501 16.81 23.03 8.15
N ASP A 502 16.04 22.90 7.07
CA ASP A 502 15.32 24.06 6.52
C ASP A 502 14.18 24.48 7.46
N VAL A 503 13.51 23.51 8.09
CA VAL A 503 12.46 23.76 9.08
C VAL A 503 13.07 24.46 10.30
N PHE A 504 14.22 23.98 10.78
CA PHE A 504 14.93 24.56 11.91
C PHE A 504 15.30 26.03 11.64
N MET A 505 15.91 26.32 10.49
CA MET A 505 16.36 27.67 10.12
C MET A 505 15.20 28.66 9.93
N LYS A 506 14.01 28.18 9.53
CA LYS A 506 12.79 28.98 9.43
C LYS A 506 12.12 29.22 10.79
N THR A 507 12.32 28.31 11.74
CA THR A 507 11.58 28.28 13.01
C THR A 507 12.36 28.88 14.17
N TYR A 508 13.69 28.88 14.10
CA TYR A 508 14.57 29.33 15.18
C TYR A 508 15.59 30.35 14.71
N GLU A 509 16.05 31.19 15.63
CA GLU A 509 17.14 32.13 15.41
C GLU A 509 18.12 32.09 16.57
N SER A 510 19.42 32.24 16.25
CA SER A 510 20.50 32.19 17.23
C SER A 510 20.34 33.31 18.25
N VAL A 511 20.57 32.97 19.52
CA VAL A 511 20.75 33.96 20.58
C VAL A 511 22.26 34.20 20.67
N GLU A 512 22.73 35.35 20.19
CA GLU A 512 24.13 35.77 20.37
C GLU A 512 24.49 35.95 21.86
#